data_AF-A0LK21-F1
#
_entry.id   AF-A0LK21-F1
#
_cell.length_a   1.000
_cell.length_b   1.000
_cell.length_c   1.000
_cell.angle_alpha   90.00
_cell.angle_beta   90.00
_cell.angle_gamma   90.00
#
_symmetry.space_group_name_H-M   'P 1'
#
loop_
_entity.id
_entity.type
_entity.pdbx_description
1 polymer ?
#
loop_
_entity_poly.entity_id
_entity_poly.type
_entity_poly.pdbx_seq_one_letter_code
_entity_poly.pdbx_strand_id
1 'polypeptide(L)'
;MPFKRKDLLGLRELDVHEIEHILELAVSLKEINARPIKKVPTLRGKTVIHLFYEPSTRTRTSFDIAAKRLSADTYSITTAASSMVKGETLLDTVKNLEAMKPDVFVLRHTVSGTPHRIARHTTASVINAGDGMHEHPSQALLDMMTMLEHKKKLDGLTVAILGDIAHSRVARSNIWGLRKMGAKVILCGPITLIPPEAHTMGVEVSHKLGEIIPEADVIMVLRLQKERQQQMLLPSLREYSIYYGLTAEKLKKARRNVLIMHPGPLNRGVEISPDVADGPHSVILDQVTNGVAVRMALLYLLGQK
;
A
#
# COMPACT_ATOMS: atom_id res chain seq x y z
N MET A 1 -16.50 5.51 16.19
CA MET A 1 -17.73 5.72 15.40
C MET A 1 -17.78 4.69 14.28
N PRO A 2 -18.95 4.24 13.81
CA PRO A 2 -19.01 3.28 12.70
C PRO A 2 -18.40 3.91 11.43
N PHE A 3 -17.68 3.12 10.64
CA PHE A 3 -17.16 3.53 9.35
C PHE A 3 -18.33 3.76 8.37
N LYS A 4 -18.57 5.00 7.95
CA LYS A 4 -19.75 5.39 7.15
C LYS A 4 -19.47 5.57 5.65
N ARG A 5 -18.22 5.41 5.22
CA ARG A 5 -17.86 5.66 3.81
C ARG A 5 -18.37 4.54 2.89
N LYS A 6 -18.75 4.92 1.68
CA LYS A 6 -19.03 3.97 0.58
C LYS A 6 -17.76 3.37 0.00
N ASP A 7 -16.67 4.13 -0.03
CA ASP A 7 -15.48 3.79 -0.80
C ASP A 7 -14.22 4.01 0.04
N LEU A 8 -13.15 3.28 -0.29
CA LEU A 8 -11.79 3.58 0.17
C LEU A 8 -10.95 3.99 -1.04
N LEU A 9 -10.82 5.30 -1.25
CA LEU A 9 -10.15 5.84 -2.45
C LEU A 9 -8.72 6.33 -2.19
N GLY A 10 -8.40 6.70 -0.95
CA GLY A 10 -7.14 7.30 -0.55
C GLY A 10 -7.14 7.57 0.95
N LEU A 11 -5.99 7.85 1.57
CA LEU A 11 -5.88 8.13 3.00
C LEU A 11 -5.95 9.62 3.34
N ARG A 12 -5.81 10.50 2.34
CA ARG A 12 -5.80 11.96 2.56
C ARG A 12 -7.06 12.46 3.25
N GLU A 13 -8.22 11.91 2.90
CA GLU A 13 -9.53 12.36 3.39
C GLU A 13 -10.09 11.55 4.57
N LEU A 14 -9.44 10.44 4.99
CA LEU A 14 -9.89 9.64 6.14
C LEU A 14 -9.60 10.36 7.45
N ASP A 15 -10.48 10.29 8.45
CA ASP A 15 -10.16 10.80 9.78
C ASP A 15 -9.28 9.81 10.57
N VAL A 16 -8.61 10.30 11.63
CA VAL A 16 -7.80 9.47 12.54
C VAL A 16 -8.61 8.27 13.06
N HIS A 17 -9.82 8.53 13.57
CA HIS A 17 -10.69 7.49 14.11
C HIS A 17 -11.14 6.44 13.06
N GLU A 18 -11.19 6.81 11.77
CA GLU A 18 -11.51 5.87 10.69
C GLU A 18 -10.32 4.93 10.42
N ILE A 19 -9.10 5.47 10.44
CA ILE A 19 -7.87 4.68 10.31
C ILE A 19 -7.76 3.71 11.50
N GLU A 20 -7.92 4.22 12.72
CA GLU A 20 -7.89 3.39 13.95
C GLU A 20 -8.89 2.25 13.88
N HIS A 21 -10.15 2.55 13.52
CA HIS A 21 -11.19 1.53 13.43
C HIS A 21 -10.88 0.44 12.39
N ILE A 22 -10.31 0.81 11.23
CA ILE A 22 -9.87 -0.17 10.22
C ILE A 22 -8.75 -1.05 10.78
N LEU A 23 -7.77 -0.45 11.46
CA LEU A 23 -6.61 -1.17 12.01
C LEU A 23 -7.01 -2.10 13.16
N GLU A 24 -7.89 -1.66 14.07
CA GLU A 24 -8.45 -2.48 15.15
C GLU A 24 -9.18 -3.71 14.59
N LEU A 25 -10.06 -3.50 13.60
CA LEU A 25 -10.77 -4.59 12.95
C LEU A 25 -9.80 -5.54 12.23
N ALA A 26 -8.75 -5.01 11.60
CA ALA A 26 -7.73 -5.82 10.95
C ALA A 26 -6.98 -6.71 11.95
N VAL A 27 -6.65 -6.19 13.14
CA VAL A 27 -6.04 -6.98 14.23
C VAL A 27 -6.97 -8.13 14.62
N SER A 28 -8.26 -7.88 14.85
CA SER A 28 -9.23 -8.94 15.19
C SER A 28 -9.37 -9.99 14.08
N LEU A 29 -9.40 -9.57 12.82
CA LEU A 29 -9.54 -10.49 11.68
C LEU A 29 -8.26 -11.27 11.38
N LYS A 30 -7.09 -10.80 11.84
CA LYS A 30 -5.81 -11.51 11.66
C LYS A 30 -5.83 -12.90 12.28
N GLU A 31 -6.57 -13.09 13.38
CA GLU A 31 -6.74 -14.39 14.05
C GLU A 31 -7.31 -15.48 13.13
N ILE A 32 -8.15 -15.11 12.15
CA ILE A 32 -8.72 -16.06 11.18
C ILE A 32 -7.61 -16.80 10.41
N ASN A 33 -6.45 -16.16 10.24
CA ASN A 33 -5.32 -16.73 9.50
C ASN A 33 -4.64 -17.88 10.25
N ALA A 34 -4.78 -17.92 11.59
CA ALA A 34 -4.22 -18.95 12.45
C ALA A 34 -5.18 -20.14 12.65
N ARG A 35 -6.46 -20.01 12.29
CA ARG A 35 -7.45 -21.08 12.44
C ARG A 35 -7.17 -22.24 11.46
N PRO A 36 -7.47 -23.49 11.83
CA PRO A 36 -7.44 -24.61 10.88
C PRO A 36 -8.38 -24.36 9.69
N ILE A 37 -9.60 -23.88 9.99
CA ILE A 37 -10.57 -23.41 9.00
C ILE A 37 -10.44 -21.89 8.90
N LYS A 38 -9.73 -21.42 7.88
CA LYS A 38 -9.46 -20.00 7.61
C LYS A 38 -10.63 -19.32 6.90
N LYS A 39 -11.87 -19.68 7.24
CA LYS A 39 -13.07 -19.11 6.63
C LYS A 39 -14.10 -18.75 7.70
N VAL A 40 -14.72 -17.58 7.54
CA VAL A 40 -15.87 -17.11 8.31
C VAL A 40 -16.95 -16.63 7.33
N PRO A 41 -18.25 -16.80 7.63
CA PRO A 41 -19.33 -16.51 6.68
C PRO A 41 -19.77 -15.04 6.65
N THR A 42 -18.91 -14.10 7.08
CA THR A 42 -19.28 -12.70 7.31
C THR A 42 -19.68 -11.94 6.04
N LEU A 43 -19.18 -12.36 4.88
CA LEU A 43 -19.56 -11.84 3.56
C LEU A 43 -20.14 -12.95 2.66
N ARG A 44 -20.76 -13.98 3.25
CA ARG A 44 -21.43 -15.02 2.47
C ARG A 44 -22.52 -14.40 1.59
N GLY A 45 -22.52 -14.73 0.31
CA GLY A 45 -23.46 -14.20 -0.69
C GLY A 45 -23.07 -12.82 -1.25
N LYS A 46 -21.93 -12.27 -0.83
CA LYS A 46 -21.38 -11.03 -1.38
C LYS A 46 -20.41 -11.33 -2.52
N THR A 47 -20.40 -10.47 -3.53
CA THR A 47 -19.55 -10.57 -4.72
C THR A 47 -18.51 -9.46 -4.75
N VAL A 48 -17.23 -9.84 -4.87
CA VAL A 48 -16.09 -8.95 -5.01
C VAL A 48 -15.49 -9.10 -6.41
N ILE A 49 -15.42 -8.00 -7.17
CA ILE A 49 -14.82 -7.98 -8.50
C ILE A 49 -13.48 -7.25 -8.45
N HIS A 50 -12.41 -7.97 -8.80
CA HIS A 50 -11.06 -7.43 -8.94
C HIS A 50 -10.84 -6.91 -10.36
N LEU A 51 -10.69 -5.60 -10.50
CA LEU A 51 -10.40 -4.90 -11.75
C LEU A 51 -8.92 -4.45 -11.74
N PHE A 52 -8.01 -5.28 -12.26
CA PHE A 52 -6.57 -5.01 -12.22
C PHE A 52 -6.03 -4.72 -13.62
N TYR A 53 -6.05 -3.44 -13.99
CA TYR A 53 -5.56 -2.95 -15.28
C TYR A 53 -4.07 -2.59 -15.28
N GLU A 54 -3.47 -2.50 -14.09
CA GLU A 54 -2.03 -2.49 -13.90
C GLU A 54 -1.64 -3.79 -13.16
N PRO A 55 -0.68 -4.60 -13.67
CA PRO A 55 -0.35 -5.90 -13.09
C PRO A 55 0.04 -5.83 -11.60
N SER A 56 -0.52 -6.73 -10.80
CA SER A 56 -0.09 -6.93 -9.42
C SER A 56 -0.50 -8.28 -8.85
N THR A 57 0.43 -9.23 -8.84
CA THR A 57 0.19 -10.56 -8.28
C THR A 57 -0.14 -10.48 -6.79
N ARG A 58 0.72 -9.87 -5.99
CA ARG A 58 0.56 -9.88 -4.53
C ARG A 58 -0.68 -9.12 -4.05
N THR A 59 -0.94 -7.92 -4.57
CA THR A 59 -2.10 -7.12 -4.13
C THR A 59 -3.41 -7.83 -4.51
N ARG A 60 -3.51 -8.32 -5.76
CA ARG A 60 -4.70 -9.07 -6.22
C ARG A 60 -4.93 -10.33 -5.41
N THR A 61 -3.90 -11.18 -5.28
CA THR A 61 -4.00 -12.45 -4.55
C THR A 61 -4.35 -12.22 -3.08
N SER A 62 -3.83 -11.16 -2.46
CA SER A 62 -4.15 -10.87 -1.07
C SER A 62 -5.59 -10.39 -0.86
N PHE A 63 -6.16 -9.60 -1.80
CA PHE A 63 -7.59 -9.27 -1.77
C PHE A 63 -8.48 -10.49 -2.06
N ASP A 64 -8.09 -11.34 -3.01
CA ASP A 64 -8.80 -12.58 -3.34
C ASP A 64 -8.84 -13.55 -2.15
N ILE A 65 -7.69 -13.74 -1.47
CA ILE A 65 -7.62 -14.52 -0.23
C ILE A 65 -8.49 -13.87 0.85
N ALA A 66 -8.42 -12.54 1.03
CA ALA A 66 -9.23 -11.85 2.03
C ALA A 66 -10.74 -12.07 1.82
N ALA A 67 -11.23 -11.90 0.60
CA ALA A 67 -12.63 -12.16 0.23
C ALA A 67 -13.03 -13.61 0.50
N LYS A 68 -12.21 -14.58 0.07
CA LYS A 68 -12.46 -16.01 0.29
C LYS A 68 -12.44 -16.40 1.78
N ARG A 69 -11.61 -15.76 2.59
CA ARG A 69 -11.60 -15.93 4.07
C ARG A 69 -12.87 -15.40 4.70
N LEU A 70 -13.52 -14.40 4.11
CA LEU A 70 -14.82 -13.87 4.55
C LEU A 70 -16.01 -14.54 3.83
N SER A 71 -15.75 -15.60 3.05
CA SER A 71 -16.75 -16.36 2.28
C SER A 71 -17.48 -15.56 1.18
N ALA A 72 -16.87 -14.48 0.69
CA ALA A 72 -17.35 -13.79 -0.51
C ALA A 72 -16.91 -14.51 -1.79
N ASP A 73 -17.72 -14.39 -2.84
CA ASP A 73 -17.38 -14.84 -4.18
C ASP A 73 -16.50 -13.81 -4.89
N THR A 74 -15.52 -14.27 -5.66
CA THR A 74 -14.50 -13.41 -6.25
C THR A 74 -14.39 -13.64 -7.75
N TYR A 75 -14.39 -12.54 -8.53
CA TYR A 75 -14.12 -12.57 -9.96
C TYR A 75 -12.95 -11.65 -10.28
N SER A 76 -12.09 -12.04 -11.21
CA SER A 76 -10.91 -11.26 -11.57
C SER A 76 -10.91 -10.94 -13.05
N ILE A 77 -10.83 -9.65 -13.36
CA ILE A 77 -10.69 -9.12 -14.71
C ILE A 77 -9.33 -8.42 -14.79
N THR A 78 -8.53 -8.83 -15.78
CA THR A 78 -7.23 -8.23 -16.10
C THR A 78 -7.32 -7.59 -17.49
N THR A 79 -6.43 -6.65 -17.80
CA THR A 79 -6.43 -5.95 -19.10
C THR A 79 -6.53 -6.92 -20.28
N ALA A 80 -5.67 -7.96 -20.28
CA ALA A 80 -5.61 -8.95 -21.35
C ALA A 80 -6.88 -9.80 -21.50
N ALA A 81 -7.67 -9.95 -20.42
CA ALA A 81 -8.91 -10.73 -20.42
C ALA A 81 -10.17 -9.84 -20.52
N SER A 82 -10.02 -8.52 -20.62
CA SER A 82 -11.14 -7.57 -20.59
C SER A 82 -11.59 -7.16 -21.98
N SER A 83 -12.86 -6.78 -22.12
CA SER A 83 -13.44 -6.14 -23.30
C SER A 83 -12.83 -4.78 -23.64
N MET A 84 -11.97 -4.21 -22.80
CA MET A 84 -11.18 -3.03 -23.16
C MET A 84 -10.24 -3.30 -24.35
N VAL A 85 -9.80 -4.55 -24.56
CA VAL A 85 -9.04 -4.92 -25.78
C VAL A 85 -9.88 -4.78 -27.05
N LYS A 86 -11.21 -4.77 -26.92
CA LYS A 86 -12.18 -4.56 -28.00
C LYS A 86 -12.66 -3.10 -28.07
N GLY A 87 -12.05 -2.19 -27.31
CA GLY A 87 -12.38 -0.76 -27.29
C GLY A 87 -13.48 -0.37 -26.31
N GLU A 88 -13.97 -1.26 -25.45
CA GLU A 88 -14.93 -0.88 -24.40
C GLU A 88 -14.28 0.12 -23.42
N THR A 89 -15.02 1.16 -23.05
CA THR A 89 -14.53 2.09 -22.02
C THR A 89 -14.60 1.43 -20.65
N LEU A 90 -13.66 1.78 -19.75
CA LEU A 90 -13.70 1.26 -18.38
C LEU A 90 -15.04 1.56 -17.67
N LEU A 91 -15.66 2.70 -17.98
CA LEU A 91 -16.94 3.07 -17.41
C LEU A 91 -18.06 2.13 -17.88
N ASP A 92 -18.07 1.78 -19.16
CA ASP A 92 -19.05 0.82 -19.71
C ASP A 92 -18.81 -0.58 -19.16
N THR A 93 -17.54 -1.00 -19.03
CA THR A 93 -17.20 -2.26 -18.34
C THR A 93 -17.77 -2.27 -16.92
N VAL A 94 -17.58 -1.19 -16.15
CA VAL A 94 -18.12 -1.10 -14.78
C VAL A 94 -19.64 -1.15 -14.78
N LYS A 95 -20.34 -0.44 -15.69
CA LYS A 95 -21.81 -0.49 -15.78
C LYS A 95 -22.33 -1.88 -16.14
N ASN A 96 -21.67 -2.57 -17.08
CA ASN A 96 -22.02 -3.93 -17.46
C ASN A 96 -21.84 -4.90 -16.30
N LEU A 97 -20.78 -4.73 -15.52
CA LEU A 97 -20.57 -5.52 -14.30
C LEU A 97 -21.55 -5.12 -13.19
N GLU A 98 -21.88 -3.84 -13.04
CA GLU A 98 -22.86 -3.35 -12.07
C GLU A 98 -24.25 -3.97 -12.32
N ALA A 99 -24.63 -4.20 -13.58
CA ALA A 99 -25.87 -4.91 -13.91
C ALA A 99 -25.91 -6.35 -13.36
N MET A 100 -24.75 -6.95 -13.08
CA MET A 100 -24.61 -8.26 -12.42
C MET A 100 -24.63 -8.17 -10.88
N LYS A 101 -24.90 -6.98 -10.32
CA LYS A 101 -25.05 -6.68 -8.89
C LYS A 101 -23.86 -7.09 -7.99
N PRO A 102 -22.63 -6.67 -8.29
CA PRO A 102 -21.50 -6.84 -7.39
C PRO A 102 -21.64 -5.92 -6.17
N ASP A 103 -21.06 -6.33 -5.04
CA ASP A 103 -21.07 -5.54 -3.81
C ASP A 103 -19.83 -4.64 -3.72
N VAL A 104 -18.67 -5.13 -4.19
CA VAL A 104 -17.39 -4.41 -4.08
C VAL A 104 -16.55 -4.54 -5.34
N PHE A 105 -16.07 -3.41 -5.87
CA PHE A 105 -15.00 -3.34 -6.85
C PHE A 105 -13.66 -3.06 -6.18
N VAL A 106 -12.66 -3.90 -6.43
CA VAL A 106 -11.26 -3.64 -6.04
C VAL A 106 -10.50 -3.27 -7.31
N LEU A 107 -10.14 -1.99 -7.44
CA LEU A 107 -9.60 -1.44 -8.69
C LEU A 107 -8.13 -1.07 -8.55
N ARG A 108 -7.32 -1.51 -9.51
CA ARG A 108 -5.95 -1.02 -9.74
C ARG A 108 -5.80 -0.56 -11.18
N HIS A 109 -5.30 0.65 -11.38
CA HIS A 109 -5.25 1.29 -12.71
C HIS A 109 -3.98 2.13 -12.88
N THR A 110 -3.51 2.28 -14.12
CA THR A 110 -2.30 3.07 -14.45
C THR A 110 -2.52 4.58 -14.35
N VAL A 111 -3.75 5.02 -14.61
CA VAL A 111 -4.16 6.43 -14.53
C VAL A 111 -4.62 6.79 -13.11
N SER A 112 -4.03 7.85 -12.56
CA SER A 112 -4.42 8.46 -11.28
C SER A 112 -5.85 8.98 -11.34
N GLY A 113 -6.62 8.81 -10.26
CA GLY A 113 -8.00 9.28 -10.14
C GLY A 113 -9.06 8.34 -10.74
N THR A 114 -8.66 7.26 -11.43
CA THR A 114 -9.64 6.31 -11.99
C THR A 114 -10.58 5.72 -10.94
N PRO A 115 -10.14 5.25 -9.75
CA PRO A 115 -11.06 4.79 -8.70
C PRO A 115 -12.08 5.85 -8.27
N HIS A 116 -11.68 7.12 -8.24
CA HIS A 116 -12.54 8.24 -7.88
C HIS A 116 -13.61 8.51 -8.95
N ARG A 117 -13.23 8.35 -10.23
CA ARG A 117 -14.19 8.42 -11.33
C ARG A 117 -15.19 7.27 -11.25
N ILE A 118 -14.71 6.04 -11.05
CA ILE A 118 -15.57 4.85 -10.96
C ILE A 118 -16.53 4.93 -9.78
N ALA A 119 -16.05 5.31 -8.58
CA ALA A 119 -16.88 5.42 -7.38
C ALA A 119 -18.11 6.33 -7.53
N ARG A 120 -18.04 7.35 -8.40
CA ARG A 120 -19.15 8.27 -8.70
C ARG A 120 -20.23 7.68 -9.64
N HIS A 121 -19.95 6.57 -10.31
CA HIS A 121 -20.81 5.99 -11.35
C HIS A 121 -21.26 4.55 -11.03
N THR A 122 -21.07 4.11 -9.79
CA THR A 122 -21.51 2.78 -9.33
C THR A 122 -22.03 2.87 -7.89
N THR A 123 -23.07 2.09 -7.61
CA THR A 123 -23.66 1.90 -6.28
C THR A 123 -22.81 0.98 -5.40
N ALA A 124 -22.15 -0.02 -6.01
CA ALA A 124 -21.14 -0.86 -5.35
C ALA A 124 -20.03 -0.02 -4.68
N SER A 125 -19.44 -0.59 -3.63
CA SER A 125 -18.29 0.02 -2.94
C SER A 125 -17.02 -0.10 -3.78
N VAL A 126 -16.17 0.92 -3.80
CA VAL A 126 -14.91 0.91 -4.55
C VAL A 126 -13.71 0.98 -3.60
N ILE A 127 -12.77 0.05 -3.78
CA ILE A 127 -11.48 0.03 -3.09
C ILE A 127 -10.36 0.34 -4.08
N ASN A 128 -9.60 1.40 -3.82
CA ASN A 128 -8.38 1.71 -4.54
C ASN A 128 -7.25 0.75 -4.11
N ALA A 129 -6.92 -0.20 -4.99
CA ALA A 129 -5.77 -1.10 -4.88
C ALA A 129 -4.50 -0.56 -5.57
N GLY A 130 -4.56 0.71 -5.99
CA GLY A 130 -3.47 1.50 -6.53
C GLY A 130 -3.87 2.22 -7.82
N ASP A 131 -3.71 3.54 -7.88
CA ASP A 131 -3.98 4.33 -9.09
C ASP A 131 -2.77 5.21 -9.49
N GLY A 132 -2.14 4.88 -10.61
CA GLY A 132 -0.98 5.63 -11.12
C GLY A 132 0.05 5.97 -10.04
N MET A 133 0.37 7.26 -9.91
CA MET A 133 1.27 7.83 -8.88
C MET A 133 0.50 8.50 -7.73
N HIS A 134 -0.81 8.25 -7.62
CA HIS A 134 -1.68 8.89 -6.65
C HIS A 134 -1.67 8.13 -5.32
N GLU A 135 -2.50 7.11 -5.11
CA GLU A 135 -2.60 6.48 -3.79
C GLU A 135 -2.63 4.95 -3.83
N HIS A 136 -2.22 4.31 -2.73
CA HIS A 136 -2.40 2.89 -2.45
C HIS A 136 -2.83 2.71 -0.98
N PRO A 137 -4.07 3.06 -0.62
CA PRO A 137 -4.49 3.18 0.78
C PRO A 137 -4.37 1.87 1.58
N SER A 138 -4.72 0.72 0.98
CA SER A 138 -4.58 -0.58 1.65
C SER A 138 -3.12 -0.99 1.95
N GLN A 139 -2.14 -0.47 1.20
CA GLN A 139 -0.73 -0.69 1.48
C GLN A 139 -0.26 0.18 2.65
N ALA A 140 -0.64 1.45 2.69
CA ALA A 140 -0.29 2.32 3.83
C ALA A 140 -0.96 1.86 5.14
N LEU A 141 -2.21 1.35 5.08
CA LEU A 141 -2.89 0.78 6.25
C LEU A 141 -2.17 -0.47 6.78
N LEU A 142 -1.77 -1.40 5.91
CA LEU A 142 -1.03 -2.60 6.37
C LEU A 142 0.38 -2.25 6.86
N ASP A 143 1.00 -1.20 6.31
CA ASP A 143 2.28 -0.68 6.79
C ASP A 143 2.12 -0.14 8.22
N MET A 144 1.09 0.70 8.47
CA MET A 144 0.75 1.20 9.81
C MET A 144 0.42 0.07 10.79
N MET A 145 -0.32 -0.96 10.37
CA MET A 145 -0.60 -2.14 11.19
C MET A 145 0.69 -2.84 11.60
N THR A 146 1.62 -3.07 10.66
CA THR A 146 2.93 -3.67 10.97
C THR A 146 3.73 -2.81 11.95
N MET A 147 3.76 -1.49 11.76
CA MET A 147 4.43 -0.60 12.71
C MET A 147 3.81 -0.67 14.11
N LEU A 148 2.47 -0.66 14.22
CA LEU A 148 1.77 -0.79 15.50
C LEU A 148 2.09 -2.11 16.23
N GLU A 149 2.15 -3.23 15.51
CA GLU A 149 2.43 -4.53 16.13
C GLU A 149 3.82 -4.56 16.80
N HIS A 150 4.81 -3.92 16.17
CA HIS A 150 6.21 -3.93 16.61
C HIS A 150 6.60 -2.75 17.51
N LYS A 151 6.00 -1.56 17.32
CA LYS A 151 6.32 -0.32 18.06
C LYS A 151 5.25 0.11 19.06
N LYS A 152 4.07 -0.53 19.04
CA LYS A 152 2.90 -0.29 19.91
C LYS A 152 2.17 1.05 19.73
N LYS A 153 2.79 2.04 19.10
CA LYS A 153 2.18 3.33 18.73
C LYS A 153 2.75 3.84 17.41
N LEU A 154 2.01 4.72 16.73
CA LEU A 154 2.49 5.47 15.55
C LEU A 154 2.93 6.89 15.93
N ASP A 155 2.20 7.50 16.86
CA ASP A 155 2.49 8.86 17.34
C ASP A 155 3.92 8.98 17.91
N GLY A 156 4.64 9.98 17.42
CA GLY A 156 6.03 10.27 17.78
C GLY A 156 7.08 9.34 17.16
N LEU A 157 6.71 8.36 16.33
CA LEU A 157 7.69 7.58 15.59
C LEU A 157 8.36 8.42 14.50
N THR A 158 9.66 8.23 14.30
CA THR A 158 10.37 8.75 13.13
C THR A 158 10.43 7.69 12.04
N VAL A 159 9.70 7.91 10.94
CA VAL A 159 9.63 7.01 9.78
C VAL A 159 10.36 7.61 8.59
N ALA A 160 11.44 6.95 8.17
CA ALA A 160 12.19 7.30 6.97
C ALA A 160 11.65 6.53 5.76
N ILE A 161 11.31 7.23 4.67
CA ILE A 161 10.89 6.61 3.40
C ILE A 161 11.98 6.85 2.35
N LEU A 162 12.58 5.77 1.85
CA LEU A 162 13.79 5.81 1.03
C LEU A 162 13.50 5.48 -0.44
N GLY A 163 13.99 6.29 -1.38
CA GLY A 163 14.11 5.95 -2.79
C GLY A 163 13.26 6.79 -3.73
N ASP A 164 12.51 6.15 -4.62
CA ASP A 164 11.71 6.81 -5.67
C ASP A 164 10.39 7.36 -5.11
N ILE A 165 10.44 8.56 -4.52
CA ILE A 165 9.26 9.20 -3.92
C ILE A 165 8.34 9.79 -5.00
N ALA A 166 8.93 10.40 -6.04
CA ALA A 166 8.20 11.09 -7.10
C ALA A 166 7.19 10.18 -7.81
N HIS A 167 7.53 8.90 -8.00
CA HIS A 167 6.68 7.95 -8.72
C HIS A 167 5.95 6.95 -7.81
N SER A 168 6.05 7.09 -6.48
CA SER A 168 5.52 6.10 -5.53
C SER A 168 4.19 6.52 -4.89
N ARG A 169 3.11 5.90 -5.36
CA ARG A 169 1.80 5.96 -4.68
C ARG A 169 1.84 5.38 -3.25
N VAL A 170 2.78 4.48 -2.96
CA VAL A 170 2.96 3.90 -1.62
C VAL A 170 3.56 4.93 -0.68
N ALA A 171 4.57 5.68 -1.14
CA ALA A 171 5.14 6.79 -0.38
C ALA A 171 4.06 7.82 -0.08
N ARG A 172 3.31 8.23 -1.10
CA ARG A 172 2.26 9.25 -0.96
C ARG A 172 1.19 8.85 0.07
N SER A 173 0.62 7.65 -0.02
CA SER A 173 -0.37 7.20 0.98
C SER A 173 0.23 7.03 2.38
N ASN A 174 1.49 6.59 2.50
CA ASN A 174 2.15 6.53 3.82
C ASN A 174 2.38 7.91 4.40
N ILE A 175 2.78 8.91 3.60
CA ILE A 175 2.91 10.30 4.07
C ILE A 175 1.57 10.79 4.64
N TRP A 176 0.46 10.59 3.92
CA TRP A 176 -0.86 11.00 4.41
C TRP A 176 -1.28 10.28 5.69
N GLY A 177 -1.15 8.95 5.73
CA GLY A 177 -1.54 8.14 6.88
C GLY A 177 -0.68 8.40 8.11
N LEU A 178 0.64 8.26 7.97
CA LEU A 178 1.58 8.34 9.10
C LEU A 178 1.56 9.71 9.78
N ARG A 179 1.56 10.79 8.99
CA ARG A 179 1.49 12.16 9.56
C ARG A 179 0.20 12.38 10.32
N LYS A 180 -0.91 11.90 9.78
CA LYS A 180 -2.23 11.99 10.41
C LYS A 180 -2.29 11.24 11.73
N MET A 181 -1.56 10.14 11.82
CA MET A 181 -1.39 9.34 13.04
C MET A 181 -0.26 9.85 13.96
N GLY A 182 0.30 11.04 13.73
CA GLY A 182 1.27 11.69 14.62
C GLY A 182 2.74 11.29 14.41
N ALA A 183 3.07 10.54 13.37
CA ALA A 183 4.46 10.18 13.07
C ALA A 183 5.21 11.31 12.35
N LYS A 184 6.49 11.47 12.68
CA LYS A 184 7.44 12.30 11.93
C LYS A 184 7.88 11.52 10.69
N VAL A 185 7.63 12.05 9.50
CA VAL A 185 8.04 11.42 8.23
C VAL A 185 9.22 12.16 7.63
N ILE A 186 10.27 11.42 7.29
CA ILE A 186 11.47 11.91 6.60
C ILE A 186 11.58 11.21 5.26
N LEU A 187 11.62 11.96 4.17
CA LEU A 187 11.86 11.44 2.83
C LEU A 187 13.36 11.48 2.55
N CYS A 188 13.90 10.39 1.99
CA CYS A 188 15.28 10.37 1.57
C CYS A 188 15.49 9.72 0.20
N GLY A 189 16.21 10.42 -0.68
CA GLY A 189 16.50 9.94 -2.02
C GLY A 189 17.28 10.95 -2.83
N PRO A 190 17.69 10.57 -4.05
CA PRO A 190 18.26 11.51 -5.03
C PRO A 190 17.31 12.68 -5.26
N ILE A 191 17.83 13.89 -5.45
CA ILE A 191 17.02 15.10 -5.70
C ILE A 191 16.04 14.92 -6.87
N THR A 192 16.47 14.18 -7.90
CA THR A 192 15.69 13.85 -9.10
C THR A 192 14.51 12.90 -8.85
N LEU A 193 14.47 12.24 -7.68
CA LEU A 193 13.42 11.31 -7.28
C LEU A 193 12.57 11.83 -6.11
N ILE A 194 12.82 13.07 -5.64
CA ILE A 194 11.96 13.75 -4.68
C ILE A 194 11.05 14.71 -5.46
N PRO A 195 9.71 14.59 -5.32
CA PRO A 195 8.81 15.50 -6.02
C PRO A 195 8.91 16.91 -5.43
N PRO A 196 8.89 17.98 -6.25
CA PRO A 196 8.99 19.36 -5.74
C PRO A 196 7.96 19.70 -4.66
N GLU A 197 6.75 19.14 -4.75
CA GLU A 197 5.69 19.36 -3.78
C GLU A 197 5.95 18.69 -2.41
N ALA A 198 6.97 17.84 -2.27
CA ALA A 198 7.30 17.16 -1.01
C ALA A 198 7.42 18.14 0.17
N HIS A 199 8.03 19.30 -0.06
CA HIS A 199 8.20 20.34 0.96
C HIS A 199 6.86 20.92 1.47
N THR A 200 5.80 20.84 0.68
CA THR A 200 4.45 21.29 1.07
C THR A 200 3.63 20.21 1.77
N MET A 201 4.11 18.97 1.81
CA MET A 201 3.46 17.88 2.53
C MET A 201 3.82 17.86 4.02
N GLY A 202 4.57 18.87 4.48
CA GLY A 202 5.01 19.08 5.86
C GLY A 202 6.04 18.08 6.38
N VAL A 203 6.60 17.25 5.51
CA VAL A 203 7.64 16.24 5.81
C VAL A 203 9.03 16.85 5.76
N GLU A 204 10.00 16.20 6.39
CA GLU A 204 11.41 16.53 6.19
C GLU A 204 11.94 15.83 4.93
N VAL A 205 12.90 16.45 4.26
CA VAL A 205 13.56 15.90 3.07
C VAL A 205 15.06 15.91 3.32
N SER A 206 15.71 14.77 3.09
CA SER A 206 17.17 14.64 3.12
C SER A 206 17.67 13.92 1.87
N HIS A 207 18.85 14.29 1.41
CA HIS A 207 19.52 13.61 0.30
C HIS A 207 20.67 12.71 0.74
N LYS A 208 20.86 12.55 2.06
CA LYS A 208 21.98 11.82 2.65
C LYS A 208 21.47 10.74 3.60
N LEU A 209 21.45 9.50 3.11
CA LEU A 209 20.95 8.34 3.86
C LEU A 209 21.66 8.17 5.23
N GLY A 210 22.96 8.45 5.29
CA GLY A 210 23.75 8.30 6.53
C GLY A 210 23.33 9.24 7.68
N GLU A 211 22.69 10.38 7.38
CA GLU A 211 22.18 11.32 8.39
C GLU A 211 20.85 10.83 8.98
N ILE A 212 20.04 10.13 8.20
CA ILE A 212 18.68 9.72 8.60
C ILE A 212 18.66 8.39 9.38
N ILE A 213 19.58 7.47 9.07
CA ILE A 213 19.60 6.12 9.67
C ILE A 213 19.63 6.15 11.22
N PRO A 214 20.45 6.98 11.89
CA PRO A 214 20.50 7.02 13.36
C PRO A 214 19.20 7.52 14.01
N GLU A 215 18.41 8.32 13.30
CA GLU A 215 17.18 8.93 13.80
C GLU A 215 15.94 8.05 13.58
N ALA A 216 15.95 7.19 12.56
CA ALA A 216 14.79 6.42 12.15
C ALA A 216 14.42 5.30 13.13
N ASP A 217 13.16 5.27 13.55
CA ASP A 217 12.55 4.12 14.22
C ASP A 217 12.14 3.03 13.23
N VAL A 218 11.75 3.46 12.02
CA VAL A 218 11.31 2.63 10.90
C VAL A 218 11.91 3.17 9.61
N ILE A 219 12.46 2.29 8.79
CA ILE A 219 13.00 2.60 7.46
C ILE A 219 12.19 1.83 6.42
N MET A 220 11.41 2.56 5.63
CA MET A 220 10.62 2.05 4.51
C MET A 220 11.40 2.22 3.21
N VAL A 221 11.93 1.13 2.67
CA VAL A 221 12.66 1.13 1.40
C VAL A 221 11.69 0.95 0.25
N LEU A 222 11.78 1.79 -0.78
CA LEU A 222 10.95 1.70 -1.98
C LEU A 222 11.71 1.09 -3.16
N ARG A 223 10.96 0.36 -3.97
CA ARG A 223 11.41 -0.11 -5.29
C ARG A 223 11.56 1.06 -6.25
N LEU A 224 12.69 1.15 -6.96
CA LEU A 224 12.83 2.04 -8.12
C LEU A 224 11.80 1.70 -9.21
N GLN A 225 10.98 2.68 -9.61
CA GLN A 225 9.90 2.53 -10.58
C GLN A 225 10.39 2.82 -12.00
N LYS A 226 11.32 2.00 -12.53
CA LYS A 226 11.90 2.21 -13.87
C LYS A 226 10.85 2.40 -14.96
N GLU A 227 9.74 1.68 -14.86
CA GLU A 227 8.61 1.73 -15.79
C GLU A 227 7.88 3.08 -15.84
N ARG A 228 8.11 3.97 -14.86
CA ARG A 228 7.50 5.31 -14.78
C ARG A 228 8.48 6.42 -15.14
N GLN A 229 9.76 6.11 -15.25
CA GLN A 229 10.81 7.08 -15.54
C GLN A 229 10.92 7.24 -17.05
N GLN A 230 10.42 8.36 -17.58
CA GLN A 230 10.56 8.72 -19.00
C GLN A 230 11.92 9.36 -19.33
N GLN A 231 12.67 9.75 -18.30
CA GLN A 231 13.94 10.45 -18.39
C GLN A 231 15.01 9.73 -17.58
N MET A 232 16.28 9.95 -17.90
CA MET A 232 17.41 9.42 -17.15
C MET A 232 17.58 10.20 -15.83
N LEU A 233 16.76 9.84 -14.82
CA LEU A 233 16.76 10.51 -13.52
C LEU A 233 17.92 10.10 -12.61
N LEU A 234 18.65 9.04 -12.96
CA LEU A 234 19.78 8.51 -12.21
C LEU A 234 20.95 8.27 -13.16
N PRO A 235 22.20 8.56 -12.76
CA PRO A 235 23.36 8.25 -13.60
C PRO A 235 23.55 6.74 -13.81
N SER A 236 23.37 5.94 -12.76
CA SER A 236 23.34 4.47 -12.86
C SER A 236 22.66 3.82 -11.64
N LEU A 237 22.21 2.57 -11.81
CA LEU A 237 21.69 1.77 -10.69
C LEU A 237 22.79 1.41 -9.68
N ARG A 238 24.03 1.29 -10.15
CA ARG A 238 25.20 1.04 -9.29
C ARG A 238 25.43 2.22 -8.35
N GLU A 239 25.38 3.43 -8.88
CA GLU A 239 25.50 4.65 -8.09
C GLU A 239 24.35 4.78 -7.09
N TYR A 240 23.11 4.56 -7.53
CA TYR A 240 21.96 4.53 -6.63
C TYR A 240 22.15 3.52 -5.48
N SER A 241 22.60 2.30 -5.77
CA SER A 241 22.86 1.27 -4.75
C SER A 241 23.94 1.69 -3.74
N ILE A 242 25.02 2.32 -4.22
CA ILE A 242 26.11 2.80 -3.37
C ILE A 242 25.61 3.88 -2.40
N TYR A 243 24.89 4.89 -2.89
CA TYR A 243 24.50 6.05 -2.08
C TYR A 243 23.19 5.83 -1.29
N TYR A 244 22.19 5.22 -1.91
CA TYR A 244 20.82 5.11 -1.38
C TYR A 244 20.37 3.68 -1.10
N GLY A 245 21.09 2.67 -1.60
CA GLY A 245 20.83 1.27 -1.26
C GLY A 245 21.11 0.99 0.22
N LEU A 246 20.17 0.33 0.90
CA LEU A 246 20.30 0.00 2.31
C LEU A 246 21.10 -1.30 2.49
N THR A 247 22.20 -1.23 3.23
CA THR A 247 23.13 -2.36 3.48
C THR A 247 23.37 -2.56 4.97
N ALA A 248 23.80 -3.75 5.40
CA ALA A 248 24.13 -3.99 6.81
C ALA A 248 25.19 -3.02 7.35
N GLU A 249 26.14 -2.60 6.51
CA GLU A 249 27.13 -1.61 6.91
C GLU A 249 26.48 -0.26 7.27
N LYS A 250 25.60 0.25 6.41
CA LYS A 250 24.89 1.50 6.70
C LYS A 250 24.03 1.37 7.97
N LEU A 251 23.44 0.19 8.19
CA LEU A 251 22.62 -0.10 9.37
C LEU A 251 23.39 -0.22 10.69
N LYS A 252 24.73 -0.29 10.70
CA LYS A 252 25.49 -0.31 11.97
C LYS A 252 25.25 0.93 12.83
N LYS A 253 24.85 2.06 12.21
CA LYS A 253 24.51 3.31 12.89
C LYS A 253 23.04 3.44 13.25
N ALA A 254 22.21 2.45 12.90
CA ALA A 254 20.78 2.50 13.16
C ALA A 254 20.47 2.28 14.65
N ARG A 255 19.26 2.67 15.06
CA ARG A 255 18.74 2.31 16.39
C ARG A 255 18.67 0.78 16.53
N ARG A 256 18.97 0.26 17.72
CA ARG A 256 18.97 -1.19 17.99
C ARG A 256 17.65 -1.90 17.66
N ASN A 257 16.53 -1.18 17.75
CA ASN A 257 15.18 -1.68 17.48
C ASN A 257 14.59 -1.12 16.18
N VAL A 258 15.43 -0.66 15.23
CA VAL A 258 14.95 -0.20 13.92
C VAL A 258 14.15 -1.29 13.20
N LEU A 259 13.09 -0.91 12.50
CA LEU A 259 12.33 -1.80 11.63
C LEU A 259 12.62 -1.49 10.17
N ILE A 260 12.85 -2.54 9.37
CA ILE A 260 13.02 -2.44 7.94
C ILE A 260 11.77 -2.97 7.25
N MET A 261 11.19 -2.11 6.42
CA MET A 261 9.96 -2.38 5.68
C MET A 261 10.19 -2.17 4.19
N HIS A 262 9.50 -2.92 3.36
CA HIS A 262 9.53 -2.76 1.91
C HIS A 262 8.21 -3.23 1.31
N PRO A 263 7.54 -2.42 0.49
CA PRO A 263 6.23 -2.76 -0.01
C PRO A 263 6.27 -3.79 -1.11
N GLY A 264 7.38 -4.50 -1.40
CA GLY A 264 7.69 -5.36 -2.56
C GLY A 264 7.19 -4.95 -3.98
N PRO A 265 7.58 -5.69 -5.03
CA PRO A 265 8.68 -6.66 -5.05
C PRO A 265 10.04 -5.96 -4.87
N LEU A 266 11.03 -6.71 -4.40
CA LEU A 266 12.37 -6.22 -4.05
C LEU A 266 13.30 -6.36 -5.25
N ASN A 267 14.13 -5.34 -5.54
CA ASN A 267 15.36 -5.51 -6.31
C ASN A 267 16.53 -5.61 -5.35
N ARG A 268 16.88 -6.84 -4.99
CA ARG A 268 18.01 -7.14 -4.11
C ARG A 268 19.31 -6.66 -4.73
N GLY A 269 20.14 -5.97 -3.95
CA GLY A 269 21.40 -5.37 -4.39
C GLY A 269 21.26 -3.99 -5.04
N VAL A 270 20.03 -3.48 -5.22
CA VAL A 270 19.78 -2.11 -5.71
C VAL A 270 19.32 -1.23 -4.55
N GLU A 271 18.04 -1.28 -4.17
CA GLU A 271 17.53 -0.49 -3.04
C GLU A 271 17.81 -1.12 -1.67
N ILE A 272 18.01 -2.43 -1.60
CA ILE A 272 18.22 -3.17 -0.35
C ILE A 272 19.10 -4.40 -0.58
N SER A 273 20.07 -4.64 0.30
CA SER A 273 20.89 -5.85 0.23
C SER A 273 20.15 -7.08 0.80
N PRO A 274 20.47 -8.30 0.33
CA PRO A 274 19.76 -9.51 0.78
C PRO A 274 19.78 -9.73 2.30
N ASP A 275 20.94 -9.52 2.92
CA ASP A 275 21.20 -9.62 4.36
C ASP A 275 20.38 -8.63 5.20
N VAL A 276 20.00 -7.49 4.62
CA VAL A 276 19.08 -6.54 5.27
C VAL A 276 17.63 -6.93 5.04
N ALA A 277 17.28 -7.32 3.81
CA ALA A 277 15.92 -7.73 3.46
C ALA A 277 15.44 -8.97 4.22
N ASP A 278 16.34 -9.90 4.54
CA ASP A 278 16.07 -11.11 5.32
C ASP A 278 16.69 -11.06 6.73
N GLY A 279 17.18 -9.89 7.14
CA GLY A 279 17.88 -9.69 8.40
C GLY A 279 16.93 -9.57 9.61
N PRO A 280 17.50 -9.50 10.83
CA PRO A 280 16.73 -9.52 12.07
C PRO A 280 15.82 -8.29 12.28
N HIS A 281 16.08 -7.20 11.56
CA HIS A 281 15.26 -5.97 11.59
C HIS A 281 14.13 -5.97 10.57
N SER A 282 14.10 -6.96 9.66
CA SER A 282 13.14 -6.99 8.56
C SER A 282 11.77 -7.51 9.01
N VAL A 283 10.74 -6.75 8.67
CA VAL A 283 9.32 -7.12 8.89
C VAL A 283 8.55 -7.19 7.57
N ILE A 284 9.26 -7.40 6.45
CA ILE A 284 8.69 -7.41 5.10
C ILE A 284 7.63 -8.50 4.94
N LEU A 285 7.85 -9.70 5.50
CA LEU A 285 6.88 -10.79 5.43
C LEU A 285 5.69 -10.57 6.38
N ASP A 286 5.89 -9.86 7.49
CA ASP A 286 4.80 -9.43 8.37
C ASP A 286 3.88 -8.46 7.64
N GLN A 287 4.43 -7.52 6.83
CA GLN A 287 3.63 -6.65 5.96
C GLN A 287 2.74 -7.47 5.00
N VAL A 288 3.26 -8.57 4.44
CA VAL A 288 2.47 -9.43 3.54
C VAL A 288 1.32 -10.10 4.31
N THR A 289 1.60 -10.62 5.50
CA THR A 289 0.60 -11.25 6.38
C THR A 289 -0.48 -10.27 6.82
N ASN A 290 -0.08 -9.10 7.30
CA ASN A 290 -0.96 -8.01 7.72
C ASN A 290 -1.78 -7.46 6.55
N GLY A 291 -1.22 -7.52 5.34
CA GLY A 291 -1.93 -7.17 4.12
C GLY A 291 -3.22 -7.95 3.91
N VAL A 292 -3.27 -9.24 4.26
CA VAL A 292 -4.53 -9.99 4.15
C VAL A 292 -5.52 -9.54 5.23
N ALA A 293 -5.06 -9.32 6.46
CA ALA A 293 -5.92 -8.91 7.57
C ALA A 293 -6.57 -7.53 7.34
N VAL A 294 -5.79 -6.54 6.91
CA VAL A 294 -6.31 -5.21 6.53
C VAL A 294 -7.30 -5.32 5.38
N ARG A 295 -7.00 -6.11 4.36
CA ARG A 295 -7.91 -6.29 3.22
C ARG A 295 -9.21 -7.00 3.62
N MET A 296 -9.16 -7.91 4.60
CA MET A 296 -10.37 -8.47 5.20
C MET A 296 -11.19 -7.40 5.92
N ALA A 297 -10.57 -6.55 6.73
CA ALA A 297 -11.25 -5.46 7.42
C ALA A 297 -11.94 -4.50 6.42
N LEU A 298 -11.25 -4.11 5.36
CA LEU A 298 -11.79 -3.25 4.32
C LEU A 298 -12.98 -3.88 3.59
N LEU A 299 -12.86 -5.14 3.18
CA LEU A 299 -13.96 -5.85 2.52
C LEU A 299 -15.15 -6.04 3.47
N TYR A 300 -14.90 -6.32 4.75
CA TYR A 300 -15.94 -6.41 5.75
C TYR A 300 -16.67 -5.07 5.89
N LEU A 301 -15.97 -3.97 6.12
CA LEU A 301 -16.61 -2.66 6.30
C LEU A 301 -17.39 -2.20 5.06
N LEU A 302 -16.87 -2.49 3.87
CA LEU A 302 -17.43 -1.98 2.61
C LEU A 302 -18.44 -2.94 1.95
N GLY A 303 -18.44 -4.22 2.33
CA GLY A 303 -19.30 -5.26 1.75
C GLY A 303 -20.58 -5.54 2.53
N GLN A 304 -20.81 -4.91 3.69
CA GLN A 304 -22.01 -5.13 4.55
C GLN A 304 -23.24 -4.32 4.14
N LYS A 305 -23.21 -3.67 2.96
CA LYS A 305 -24.33 -2.87 2.47
C LYS A 305 -25.49 -3.72 1.97
#